data_AF-A0A2D6E1E0-F1
#
_entry.id   AF-A0A2D6E1E0-F1
#
_cell.length_a   1.000
_cell.length_b   1.000
_cell.length_c   1.000
_cell.angle_alpha   90.00
_cell.angle_beta   90.00
_cell.angle_gamma   90.00
#
_symmetry.space_group_name_H-M   'P 1'
#
loop_
_entity.id
_entity.type
_entity.pdbx_description
1 polymer ?
#
loop_
_entity_poly.entity_id
_entity_poly.type
_entity_poly.pdbx_seq_one_letter_code
_entity_poly.pdbx_strand_id
1 'polypeptide(L)'
;MPLIIGLVLVLVVVIGLLLWYIRQLVIKLFFISDNIEDLYISIKSYSDHLKSVYELETYYGDETMHALLRHTGVIVKELEQYETVEELMEGKTNFELYEEEKEK
;
A
#
# COMPACT_ATOMS: atom_id res chain seq x y z
N MET A 1 -38.71 26.82 -12.34
CA MET A 1 -39.10 25.78 -11.34
C MET A 1 -38.79 24.36 -11.83
N PRO A 2 -39.36 23.82 -12.94
CA PRO A 2 -39.12 22.42 -13.34
C PRO A 2 -37.68 22.14 -13.81
N LEU A 3 -37.02 23.11 -14.45
CA LEU A 3 -35.62 22.98 -14.90
C LEU A 3 -34.63 22.80 -13.74
N ILE A 4 -34.89 23.46 -12.60
CA ILE A 4 -34.04 23.38 -11.42
C ILE A 4 -34.15 21.99 -10.77
N ILE A 5 -35.38 21.46 -10.69
CA ILE A 5 -35.64 20.12 -10.15
C ILE A 5 -34.95 19.05 -11.01
N GLY A 6 -35.02 19.18 -12.34
CA GLY A 6 -34.31 18.27 -13.26
C GLY A 6 -32.80 18.33 -13.08
N LEU A 7 -32.22 19.51 -12.91
CA LEU A 7 -30.79 19.70 -12.68
C LEU A 7 -30.34 19.07 -11.35
N VAL A 8 -31.12 19.25 -10.28
CA VAL A 8 -30.83 18.64 -8.97
C VAL A 8 -30.88 17.11 -9.05
N LEU A 9 -31.87 16.54 -9.75
CA LEU A 9 -31.95 15.08 -9.93
C LEU A 9 -30.72 14.52 -10.65
N VAL A 10 -30.27 15.16 -11.73
CA VAL A 10 -29.06 14.75 -12.44
C VAL A 10 -27.83 14.83 -11.54
N LEU A 11 -27.72 15.89 -10.75
CA LEU A 11 -26.60 16.09 -9.84
C LEU A 11 -26.54 15.01 -8.75
N VAL A 12 -27.68 14.62 -8.18
CA VAL A 12 -27.77 13.51 -7.21
C VAL A 12 -27.31 12.19 -7.83
N VAL A 13 -27.76 11.88 -9.05
CA VAL A 13 -27.34 10.66 -9.76
C VAL A 13 -25.83 10.67 -10.01
N VAL A 14 -25.27 11.80 -10.46
CA VAL A 14 -23.82 11.95 -10.69
C VAL A 14 -23.03 11.76 -9.40
N ILE A 15 -23.45 12.37 -8.29
CA ILE A 15 -22.79 12.18 -6.98
C ILE A 15 -22.83 10.71 -6.56
N GLY A 16 -23.98 10.04 -6.72
CA GLY A 16 -24.10 8.62 -6.40
C GLY A 16 -23.13 7.74 -7.19
N LEU A 17 -23.01 7.99 -8.51
CA LEU A 17 -22.06 7.29 -9.38
C LEU A 17 -20.61 7.58 -8.99
N LEU A 18 -20.28 8.83 -8.64
CA LEU A 18 -18.94 9.21 -8.19
C LEU A 18 -18.58 8.52 -6.87
N LEU A 19 -19.49 8.48 -5.90
CA LEU A 19 -19.26 7.79 -4.62
C LEU A 19 -19.07 6.29 -4.82
N TRP A 20 -19.85 5.67 -5.71
CA TRP A 20 -19.67 4.27 -6.07
C TRP A 20 -18.31 4.01 -6.72
N TYR A 21 -17.90 4.90 -7.64
CA TYR A 21 -16.60 4.81 -8.30
C TYR A 21 -15.43 4.98 -7.33
N ILE A 22 -15.50 5.97 -6.43
CA ILE A 22 -14.48 6.18 -5.40
C ILE A 22 -14.37 4.95 -4.50
N ARG A 23 -15.49 4.36 -4.07
CA ARG A 23 -15.46 3.10 -3.29
C ARG A 23 -14.74 1.97 -4.02
N GLN A 24 -15.02 1.79 -5.32
CA GLN A 24 -14.33 0.81 -6.13
C GLN A 24 -12.82 1.09 -6.25
N LEU A 25 -12.45 2.37 -6.37
CA LEU A 25 -11.05 2.78 -6.47
C LEU A 25 -10.29 2.51 -5.16
N VAL A 26 -10.91 2.82 -4.02
CA VAL A 26 -10.35 2.56 -2.69
C VAL A 26 -10.10 1.06 -2.51
N ILE A 27 -11.07 0.19 -2.79
CA ILE A 27 -10.90 -1.27 -2.67
C ILE A 27 -9.72 -1.76 -3.52
N LYS A 28 -9.58 -1.25 -4.75
CA LYS A 28 -8.43 -1.60 -5.61
C LYS A 28 -7.11 -1.11 -5.04
N LEU A 29 -7.09 0.09 -4.46
CA LEU A 29 -5.88 0.64 -3.85
C LEU A 29 -5.42 -0.18 -2.66
N PHE A 30 -6.37 -0.61 -1.81
CA PHE A 30 -6.11 -1.55 -0.71
C PHE A 30 -5.51 -2.86 -1.23
N PHE A 31 -6.14 -3.48 -2.23
CA PHE A 31 -5.61 -4.69 -2.83
C PHE A 31 -4.16 -4.49 -3.34
N ILE A 32 -3.88 -3.38 -4.01
CA ILE A 32 -2.51 -3.08 -4.48
C ILE A 32 -1.55 -2.91 -3.30
N SER A 33 -1.98 -2.27 -2.22
CA SER A 33 -1.18 -2.10 -0.99
C SER A 33 -0.78 -3.45 -0.40
N ASP A 34 -1.74 -4.35 -0.18
CA ASP A 34 -1.49 -5.68 0.37
C ASP A 34 -0.51 -6.47 -0.52
N ASN A 35 -0.68 -6.38 -1.85
CA ASN A 35 0.23 -7.06 -2.79
C ASN A 35 1.66 -6.48 -2.76
N ILE A 36 1.83 -5.20 -2.47
CA ILE A 36 3.16 -4.58 -2.34
C ILE A 36 3.83 -5.04 -1.04
N GLU A 37 3.06 -5.19 0.04
CA GLU A 37 3.56 -5.74 1.30
C GLU A 37 4.05 -7.19 1.11
N ASP A 38 3.24 -8.04 0.49
CA ASP A 38 3.62 -9.42 0.15
C ASP A 38 4.90 -9.46 -0.70
N LEU A 39 5.02 -8.54 -1.67
CA LEU A 39 6.20 -8.41 -2.53
C LEU A 39 7.44 -8.00 -1.73
N TYR A 40 7.30 -7.04 -0.81
CA TYR A 40 8.38 -6.61 0.08
C TYR A 40 8.89 -7.77 0.94
N ILE A 41 7.97 -8.51 1.58
CA ILE A 41 8.32 -9.68 2.41
C ILE A 41 9.07 -10.72 1.58
N SER A 42 8.61 -11.00 0.36
CA SER A 42 9.25 -11.96 -0.54
C SER A 42 10.68 -11.54 -0.92
N ILE A 43 10.87 -10.28 -1.31
CA ILE A 43 12.19 -9.76 -1.71
C ILE A 43 13.13 -9.66 -0.51
N LYS A 44 12.64 -9.30 0.66
CA LYS A 44 13.41 -9.27 1.91
C LYS A 44 13.89 -10.67 2.28
N SER A 45 13.00 -11.67 2.23
CA SER A 45 13.36 -13.07 2.47
C SER A 45 14.42 -13.57 1.46
N TYR A 46 14.28 -13.21 0.19
CA TYR A 46 15.31 -13.50 -0.83
C TYR A 46 16.65 -12.83 -0.51
N SER A 47 16.63 -11.55 -0.11
CA SER A 47 17.82 -10.80 0.28
C SER A 47 18.55 -11.44 1.47
N ASP A 48 17.80 -11.86 2.50
CA ASP A 48 18.35 -12.50 3.69
C ASP A 48 18.95 -13.87 3.36
N HIS A 49 18.28 -14.64 2.50
CA HIS A 49 18.83 -15.90 2.01
C HIS A 49 20.13 -15.68 1.23
N LEU A 50 20.14 -14.72 0.31
CA LEU A 50 21.34 -14.38 -0.47
C LEU A 50 22.50 -13.94 0.44
N LYS A 51 22.21 -13.19 1.51
CA LYS A 51 23.18 -12.81 2.53
C LYS A 51 23.78 -14.03 3.23
N SER A 52 22.94 -14.96 3.68
CA SER A 52 23.40 -16.19 4.33
C SER A 52 24.29 -17.06 3.42
N VAL A 53 24.03 -17.07 2.11
CA VAL A 53 24.85 -17.80 1.14
C VAL A 53 26.19 -17.08 0.90
N TYR A 54 26.22 -15.75 0.88
CA TYR A 54 27.46 -14.98 0.75
C TYR A 54 28.37 -15.09 1.97
N GLU A 55 27.81 -15.32 3.16
CA GLU A 55 28.56 -15.55 4.39
C GLU A 55 29.23 -16.95 4.44
N LEU A 56 28.91 -17.86 3.51
CA LEU A 56 29.59 -19.15 3.40
C LEU A 56 31.01 -18.98 2.83
N GLU A 57 31.95 -19.71 3.40
CA GLU A 57 33.39 -19.64 3.07
C GLU A 57 33.70 -19.84 1.58
N THR A 58 32.89 -20.63 0.87
CA THR A 58 33.02 -20.90 -0.57
C THR A 58 32.71 -19.68 -1.46
N TYR A 59 31.88 -18.75 -0.98
CA TYR A 59 31.37 -17.61 -1.75
C TYR A 59 31.89 -16.26 -1.24
N TYR A 60 32.69 -16.28 -0.17
CA TYR A 60 33.26 -15.09 0.43
C TYR A 60 34.25 -14.42 -0.53
N GLY A 61 33.93 -13.21 -0.99
CA GLY A 61 34.73 -12.48 -1.99
C GLY A 61 34.26 -12.63 -3.44
N ASP A 62 33.14 -13.31 -3.70
CA ASP A 62 32.51 -13.30 -5.01
C ASP A 62 31.89 -11.91 -5.30
N GLU A 63 32.48 -11.18 -6.26
CA GLU A 63 32.02 -9.84 -6.63
C GLU A 63 30.59 -9.84 -7.22
N THR A 64 30.16 -10.93 -7.85
CA THR A 64 28.83 -11.06 -8.45
C THR A 64 27.78 -11.18 -7.36
N MET A 65 27.99 -12.05 -6.37
CA MET A 65 27.08 -12.18 -5.23
C MET A 65 27.06 -10.90 -4.39
N HIS A 66 28.20 -10.25 -4.20
CA HIS A 66 28.25 -8.95 -3.52
C HIS A 66 27.45 -7.88 -4.28
N ALA A 67 27.54 -7.85 -5.61
CA ALA A 67 26.74 -6.94 -6.43
C ALA A 67 25.24 -7.25 -6.32
N LEU A 68 24.85 -8.53 -6.37
CA LEU A 68 23.45 -8.96 -6.21
C LEU A 68 22.90 -8.56 -4.84
N LEU A 69 23.64 -8.79 -3.76
CA LEU A 69 23.28 -8.36 -2.40
C LEU A 69 23.03 -6.85 -2.31
N ARG A 70 23.92 -6.06 -2.90
CA ARG A 70 23.78 -4.61 -2.96
C ARG A 70 22.53 -4.20 -3.74
N HIS A 71 22.28 -4.79 -4.91
CA HIS A 71 21.10 -4.46 -5.72
C HIS A 71 19.80 -4.85 -5.02
N THR A 72 19.71 -6.06 -4.47
CA THR A 72 18.54 -6.50 -3.72
C THR A 72 18.32 -5.64 -2.49
N GLY A 73 19.37 -5.25 -1.76
CA GLY A 73 19.27 -4.35 -0.61
C GLY A 73 18.76 -2.95 -0.96
N VAL A 74 19.06 -2.43 -2.15
CA VAL A 74 18.46 -1.18 -2.64
C VAL A 74 16.96 -1.35 -2.88
N ILE A 75 16.55 -2.44 -3.52
CA ILE A 75 15.14 -2.74 -3.80
C ILE A 75 14.35 -2.89 -2.51
N VAL A 76 14.89 -3.60 -1.50
CA VAL A 76 14.25 -3.74 -0.18
C VAL A 76 14.02 -2.36 0.45
N LYS A 77 15.01 -1.46 0.41
CA LYS A 77 14.88 -0.11 0.98
C LYS A 77 13.88 0.78 0.24
N GLU A 78 13.76 0.60 -1.08
CA GLU A 78 12.74 1.31 -1.86
C GLU A 78 11.34 0.80 -1.50
N LEU A 79 11.20 -0.52 -1.30
CA LEU A 79 9.93 -1.15 -0.93
C LEU A 79 9.50 -0.87 0.53
N GLU A 80 10.46 -0.69 1.45
CA GLU A 80 10.21 -0.32 2.86
C GLU A 80 9.42 1.00 3.00
N GLN A 81 9.51 1.90 2.01
CA GLN A 81 8.75 3.16 2.00
C GLN A 81 7.24 2.98 1.77
N TYR A 82 6.80 1.79 1.34
CA TYR A 82 5.40 1.48 1.07
C TYR A 82 4.71 0.77 2.25
N GLU A 83 5.45 0.34 3.27
CA GLU A 83 4.94 -0.26 4.52
C GLU A 83 4.12 0.76 5.36
N THR A 84 4.27 2.07 5.08
CA THR A 84 3.63 3.19 5.79
C THR A 84 2.10 3.24 5.64
N VAL A 85 1.49 2.43 4.75
CA VAL A 85 0.04 2.46 4.52
C VAL A 85 -0.74 1.85 5.68
N GLU A 86 -0.20 0.85 6.39
CA GLU A 86 -0.85 0.20 7.53
C GLU A 86 -0.93 1.15 8.75
N GLU A 87 0.19 1.79 9.13
CA GLU A 87 0.22 2.82 10.20
C GLU A 87 -0.74 3.99 9.93
N LEU A 88 -0.85 4.42 8.67
CA LEU A 88 -1.78 5.49 8.26
C LEU A 88 -3.26 5.07 8.37
N MET A 89 -3.56 3.77 8.39
CA MET A 89 -4.92 3.25 8.49
C MET A 89 -5.30 2.83 9.90
N GLU A 90 -4.37 2.36 10.72
CA GLU A 90 -4.59 2.23 12.17
C GLU A 90 -4.94 3.60 12.81
N GLY A 91 -4.38 4.69 12.26
CA GLY A 91 -4.75 6.06 12.63
C GLY A 91 -6.21 6.45 12.29
N LYS A 92 -6.89 5.74 11.38
CA LYS A 92 -8.31 6.00 11.03
C LYS A 92 -9.30 5.41 12.02
N THR A 93 -8.92 4.38 12.78
CA THR A 93 -9.78 3.79 13.83
C THR A 93 -10.14 4.83 14.91
N ASN A 94 -9.26 5.80 15.16
CA ASN A 94 -9.56 6.89 16.09
C ASN A 94 -10.55 7.92 15.53
N PHE A 95 -10.54 8.20 14.22
CA PHE A 95 -11.40 9.25 13.64
C PHE A 95 -12.89 8.86 13.64
N GLU A 96 -13.21 7.58 13.44
CA GLU A 96 -14.60 7.08 13.50
C GLU A 96 -15.14 7.04 14.94
N LEU A 97 -14.29 6.76 15.95
CA LEU A 97 -14.68 6.86 17.37
C LEU A 97 -14.93 8.31 17.83
N TYR A 98 -14.16 9.28 17.33
CA TYR A 98 -14.31 10.68 17.72
C TYR A 98 -15.59 11.34 17.16
N GLU A 99 -16.13 10.86 16.05
CA GLU A 99 -17.41 11.34 15.51
C GLU A 99 -18.61 10.70 16.24
N GLU A 100 -18.53 9.41 16.61
CA GLU A 100 -19.57 8.73 17.42
C GLU A 100 -19.70 9.29 18.85
N GLU A 101 -18.60 9.74 19.48
CA GLU A 101 -18.64 10.39 20.80
C GLU A 101 -19.24 11.81 20.77
N LYS A 102 -19.26 12.49 19.61
CA LYS A 102 -19.87 13.82 19.48
C LYS A 102 -21.37 13.80 19.16
N GLU A 103 -21.91 12.66 18.76
CA GLU A 103 -23.34 12.47 18.53
C GLU A 103 -24.10 11.87 19.75
N LYS A 104 -23.41 11.60 20.87
CA LYS A 104 -24.01 11.26 22.18
C LYS A 104 -23.99 12.43 23.16
#